data_AF-A0A9W7VR07-F1
#
_entry.id   AF-A0A9W7VR07-F1
#
_cell.length_a   1.000
_cell.length_b   1.000
_cell.length_c   1.000
_cell.angle_alpha   90.00
_cell.angle_beta   90.00
_cell.angle_gamma   90.00
#
_symmetry.space_group_name_H-M   'P 1'
#
loop_
_entity.id
_entity.type
_entity.pdbx_description
1 polymer ?
#
loop_
_entity_poly.entity_id
_entity_poly.type
_entity_poly.pdbx_seq_one_letter_code
_entity_poly.pdbx_strand_id
1 'polypeptide(L)'
;MQIHLNHYDNYSHWATIVKFLYTEGRLPDVHDTIIAYTSYPMGSSLLVYFATYLAGYSDSVLMIGQFALILSCIYAMFSVVRDSSRILIIAMLFNIIAAFNHFNKAIRMNNLLVDFLLPLLALAGIAGIYKMHHNLKAMSIYTLLVVSALTLVKSSAIFFAAIILVYYLYESIRHLFREKSKFKSSLLVLMTSVLSFMPIWLWNIHVKANFPVTKHEVSVTSYQEIFQAKDGTIIHQITDLFIDTIRSLSTVSTQGILLVQVMMIGAYIIIRWGIGRKNSILWQLALINIITIIYYIGIYAMFLFSMPTEEALYLAGFDRYASSMVIMALGLAGMFLARQIDYAFYEQRIDHRNFKSYKSIKTKKLYQYTSIFLLFSSVLLIISESGGLLYNDVNYQTSAAGEVTSITGNHMTLNDDRYLIVTPNKEEVDNYFVGFFGKYWLYSPNVDGREDFNMSLAEFKDLIASYDKIMILEDHYTFNEMTELLNGITYQPGIYTSKELLSNN
;
A
#
# COMPACT_ATOMS: atom_id res chain seq x y z
N MET A 1 -5.54 1.08 -23.56
CA MET A 1 -5.50 1.46 -22.15
C MET A 1 -4.05 1.38 -21.74
N GLN A 2 -3.43 2.54 -21.55
CA GLN A 2 -2.07 2.63 -21.06
C GLN A 2 -2.18 2.82 -19.55
N ILE A 3 -1.41 2.06 -18.77
CA ILE A 3 -1.47 2.18 -17.31
C ILE A 3 -0.49 3.26 -16.91
N HIS A 4 -1.00 4.30 -16.27
CA HIS A 4 -0.22 5.39 -15.71
C HIS A 4 -0.24 5.35 -14.18
N LEU A 5 0.92 5.56 -13.59
CA LEU A 5 1.04 5.86 -12.17
C LEU A 5 0.40 7.24 -11.92
N ASN A 6 -0.30 7.43 -10.79
CA ASN A 6 -1.04 8.67 -10.57
C ASN A 6 -0.95 9.22 -9.14
N HIS A 7 -0.28 8.52 -8.23
CA HIS A 7 -0.07 8.96 -6.87
C HIS A 7 1.34 9.52 -6.66
N TYR A 8 1.48 10.63 -5.92
CA TYR A 8 2.75 11.31 -5.66
C TYR A 8 3.80 10.39 -5.00
N ASP A 9 3.39 9.53 -4.05
CA ASP A 9 4.24 8.48 -3.48
C ASP A 9 4.95 7.58 -4.51
N ASN A 10 4.39 7.37 -5.70
CA ASN A 10 5.14 6.63 -6.73
C ASN A 10 6.42 7.39 -7.10
N TYR A 11 6.34 8.70 -7.25
CA TYR A 11 7.44 9.54 -7.71
C TYR A 11 8.33 10.01 -6.58
N SER A 12 7.81 10.09 -5.35
CA SER A 12 8.66 10.41 -4.19
C SER A 12 9.54 9.23 -3.78
N HIS A 13 9.10 7.98 -4.03
CA HIS A 13 9.91 6.81 -3.73
C HIS A 13 9.69 5.60 -4.66
N TRP A 14 8.49 5.03 -4.77
CA TRP A 14 8.35 3.65 -5.28
C TRP A 14 8.80 3.42 -6.73
N ALA A 15 8.41 4.29 -7.66
CA ALA A 15 8.83 4.23 -9.05
C ALA A 15 10.26 4.78 -9.22
N THR A 16 10.61 5.83 -8.47
CA THR A 16 11.93 6.48 -8.52
C THR A 16 13.04 5.53 -8.09
N ILE A 17 12.86 4.77 -7.01
CA ILE A 17 13.84 3.77 -6.60
C ILE A 17 13.97 2.65 -7.64
N VAL A 18 12.88 2.22 -8.28
CA VAL A 18 12.96 1.21 -9.34
C VAL A 18 13.66 1.75 -10.58
N LYS A 19 13.42 3.03 -10.94
CA LYS A 19 14.13 3.72 -12.01
C LYS A 19 15.63 3.76 -11.73
N PHE A 20 16.00 4.16 -10.52
CA PHE A 20 17.37 4.18 -10.05
C PHE A 20 18.04 2.81 -10.15
N LEU A 21 17.40 1.76 -9.62
CA LEU A 21 17.91 0.39 -9.72
C LEU A 21 18.08 -0.05 -11.18
N TYR A 22 17.18 0.37 -12.07
CA TYR A 22 17.23 0.04 -13.49
C TYR A 22 18.34 0.77 -14.26
N THR A 23 18.58 2.05 -14.01
CA THR A 23 19.60 2.82 -14.74
C THR A 23 20.98 2.64 -14.14
N GLU A 24 21.10 2.62 -12.81
CA GLU A 24 22.38 2.59 -12.11
C GLU A 24 22.87 1.18 -11.81
N GLY A 25 21.97 0.18 -11.81
CA GLY A 25 22.33 -1.23 -11.61
C GLY A 25 22.91 -1.55 -10.23
N ARG A 26 22.71 -0.68 -9.23
CA ARG A 26 23.22 -0.81 -7.86
C ARG A 26 22.22 -0.30 -6.83
N LEU A 27 22.41 -0.68 -5.57
CA LEU A 27 21.71 -0.05 -4.45
C LEU A 27 22.20 1.40 -4.27
N PRO A 28 21.34 2.31 -3.81
CA PRO A 28 21.73 3.70 -3.58
C PRO A 28 22.70 3.80 -2.40
N ASP A 29 23.48 4.87 -2.40
CA ASP A 29 24.36 5.30 -1.31
C ASP A 29 24.07 6.77 -0.93
N VAL A 30 24.84 7.32 0.01
CA VAL A 30 24.66 8.66 0.57
C VAL A 30 24.77 9.79 -0.47
N HIS A 31 25.41 9.53 -1.61
CA HIS A 31 25.58 10.52 -2.68
C HIS A 31 24.39 10.57 -3.64
N ASP A 32 23.48 9.58 -3.59
CA ASP A 32 22.31 9.50 -4.47
C ASP A 32 21.14 10.35 -3.94
N THR A 33 21.29 11.67 -4.06
CA THR A 33 20.32 12.66 -3.56
C THR A 33 18.95 12.60 -4.23
N ILE A 34 18.81 11.88 -5.35
CA ILE A 34 17.52 11.62 -5.99
C ILE A 34 16.62 10.69 -5.14
N ILE A 35 17.21 9.88 -4.25
CA ILE A 35 16.47 8.98 -3.36
C ILE A 35 16.18 9.68 -2.03
N ALA A 36 14.95 10.16 -1.86
CA ALA A 36 14.53 10.85 -0.64
C ALA A 36 14.28 9.91 0.56
N TYR A 37 13.93 8.65 0.31
CA TYR A 37 13.49 7.68 1.35
C TYR A 37 14.50 6.54 1.54
N THR A 38 15.73 6.88 1.90
CA THR A 38 16.86 5.94 2.01
C THR A 38 16.69 4.87 3.09
N SER A 39 15.85 5.12 4.09
CA SER A 39 15.56 4.16 5.17
C SER A 39 14.56 3.06 4.78
N TYR A 40 13.83 3.23 3.68
CA TYR A 40 12.80 2.28 3.28
C TYR A 40 13.42 0.98 2.76
N PRO A 41 13.02 -0.19 3.31
CA PRO A 41 13.41 -1.47 2.74
C PRO A 41 12.97 -1.61 1.29
N MET A 42 13.85 -2.18 0.45
CA MET A 42 13.65 -2.23 -1.01
C MET A 42 13.13 -3.58 -1.52
N GLY A 43 12.61 -4.47 -0.66
CA GLY A 43 12.26 -5.84 -1.03
C GLY A 43 11.22 -5.94 -2.15
N SER A 44 10.11 -5.20 -2.05
CA SER A 44 9.12 -5.13 -3.13
C SER A 44 9.66 -4.40 -4.36
N SER A 45 10.45 -3.34 -4.16
CA SER A 45 11.06 -2.57 -5.25
C SER A 45 12.04 -3.40 -6.06
N LEU A 46 12.82 -4.28 -5.44
CA LEU A 46 13.73 -5.21 -6.11
C LEU A 46 12.98 -6.23 -6.97
N LEU A 47 11.81 -6.69 -6.53
CA LEU A 47 10.96 -7.56 -7.35
C LEU A 47 10.42 -6.81 -8.58
N VAL A 48 10.00 -5.57 -8.40
CA VAL A 48 9.51 -4.73 -9.50
C VAL A 48 10.66 -4.38 -10.47
N TYR A 49 11.85 -4.07 -9.95
CA TYR A 49 13.07 -3.91 -10.74
C TYR A 49 13.37 -5.16 -11.56
N PHE A 50 13.29 -6.36 -10.97
CA PHE A 50 13.46 -7.61 -11.70
C PHE A 50 12.48 -7.74 -12.88
N ALA A 51 11.23 -7.31 -12.74
CA ALA A 51 10.29 -7.28 -13.85
C ALA A 51 10.74 -6.31 -14.98
N THR A 52 11.25 -5.13 -14.63
CA THR A 52 11.78 -4.17 -15.61
C THR A 52 13.04 -4.67 -16.32
N TYR A 53 13.89 -5.42 -15.61
CA TYR A 53 15.07 -6.03 -16.20
C TYR A 53 14.70 -7.06 -17.28
N LEU A 54 13.59 -7.79 -17.10
CA LEU A 54 13.12 -8.80 -18.04
C LEU A 54 12.38 -8.22 -19.25
N ALA A 55 11.52 -7.22 -19.03
CA ALA A 55 10.55 -6.75 -20.04
C ALA A 55 10.80 -5.31 -20.52
N GLY A 56 11.83 -4.64 -20.00
CA GLY A 56 12.10 -3.22 -20.23
C GLY A 56 11.38 -2.30 -19.22
N TYR A 57 11.86 -1.06 -19.12
CA TYR A 57 11.31 -0.09 -18.19
C TYR A 57 10.06 0.61 -18.77
N SER A 58 8.92 0.45 -18.08
CA SER A 58 7.70 1.22 -18.33
C SER A 58 6.75 1.11 -17.14
N ASP A 59 5.86 2.09 -16.93
CA ASP A 59 4.82 2.07 -15.90
C ASP A 59 4.01 0.76 -15.90
N SER A 60 3.67 0.27 -17.09
CA SER A 60 2.92 -0.98 -17.25
C SER A 60 3.71 -2.20 -16.75
N VAL A 61 5.01 -2.26 -16.98
CA VAL A 61 5.87 -3.35 -16.46
C VAL A 61 6.03 -3.24 -14.95
N LEU A 62 6.19 -2.02 -14.40
CA LEU A 62 6.23 -1.80 -12.96
C LEU A 62 4.96 -2.35 -12.29
N MET A 63 3.81 -2.01 -12.87
CA MET A 63 2.50 -2.47 -12.40
C MET A 63 2.32 -3.97 -12.49
N ILE A 64 2.70 -4.59 -13.61
CA ILE A 64 2.64 -6.05 -13.77
C ILE A 64 3.52 -6.75 -12.73
N GLY A 65 4.73 -6.24 -12.47
CA GLY A 65 5.64 -6.78 -11.45
C GLY A 65 5.02 -6.81 -10.05
N GLN A 66 4.44 -5.69 -9.61
CA GLN A 66 3.74 -5.64 -8.32
C GLN A 66 2.45 -6.49 -8.33
N PHE A 67 1.69 -6.45 -9.42
CA PHE A 67 0.43 -7.18 -9.54
C PHE A 67 0.64 -8.70 -9.48
N ALA A 68 1.74 -9.22 -10.03
CA ALA A 68 2.10 -10.63 -9.91
C ALA A 68 2.24 -11.07 -8.45
N LEU A 69 2.83 -10.22 -7.59
CA LEU A 69 2.94 -10.49 -6.15
C LEU A 69 1.58 -10.40 -5.45
N ILE A 70 0.78 -9.38 -5.75
CA ILE A 70 -0.59 -9.22 -5.24
C ILE A 70 -1.44 -10.45 -5.59
N LEU A 71 -1.42 -10.88 -6.85
CA LEU A 71 -2.16 -12.04 -7.33
C LEU A 71 -1.70 -13.34 -6.66
N SER A 72 -0.39 -13.50 -6.43
CA SER A 72 0.16 -14.63 -5.70
C SER A 72 -0.36 -14.69 -4.25
N CYS A 73 -0.44 -13.54 -3.58
CA CYS A 73 -0.98 -13.44 -2.23
C CYS A 73 -2.49 -13.76 -2.19
N ILE A 74 -3.25 -13.20 -3.12
CA ILE A 74 -4.69 -13.48 -3.26
C ILE A 74 -4.94 -14.96 -3.53
N TYR A 75 -4.16 -15.57 -4.43
CA TYR A 75 -4.27 -17.00 -4.74
C TYR A 75 -4.01 -17.87 -3.50
N ALA A 76 -3.01 -17.53 -2.68
CA ALA A 76 -2.69 -18.26 -1.45
C ALA A 76 -3.87 -18.31 -0.46
N MET A 77 -4.72 -17.28 -0.41
CA MET A 77 -5.90 -17.25 0.46
C MET A 77 -6.90 -18.37 0.15
N PHE A 78 -6.96 -18.86 -1.09
CA PHE A 78 -7.82 -19.99 -1.46
C PHE A 78 -7.34 -21.33 -0.88
N SER A 79 -6.15 -21.41 -0.29
CA SER A 79 -5.65 -22.65 0.32
C SER A 79 -6.50 -23.15 1.50
N VAL A 80 -7.32 -22.28 2.10
CA VAL A 80 -8.26 -22.64 3.18
C VAL A 80 -9.50 -23.38 2.66
N VAL A 81 -9.79 -23.29 1.36
CA VAL A 81 -10.93 -23.97 0.72
C VAL A 81 -10.70 -25.48 0.76
N ARG A 82 -11.64 -26.20 1.36
CA ARG A 82 -11.56 -27.66 1.52
C ARG A 82 -12.04 -28.41 0.29
N ASP A 83 -13.07 -27.88 -0.37
CA ASP A 83 -13.79 -28.51 -1.47
C ASP A 83 -14.04 -27.47 -2.56
N SER A 84 -13.23 -27.54 -3.62
CA SER A 84 -13.30 -26.63 -4.77
C SER A 84 -14.51 -26.88 -5.68
N SER A 85 -15.24 -27.99 -5.50
CA SER A 85 -16.47 -28.24 -6.26
C SER A 85 -17.65 -27.39 -5.78
N ARG A 86 -17.52 -26.70 -4.65
CA ARG A 86 -18.58 -25.92 -4.01
C ARG A 86 -18.38 -24.43 -4.27
N ILE A 87 -19.06 -23.96 -5.31
CA ILE A 87 -18.97 -22.59 -5.81
C ILE A 87 -19.27 -21.49 -4.80
N LEU A 88 -20.14 -21.69 -3.80
CA LEU A 88 -20.45 -20.64 -2.81
C LEU A 88 -19.21 -20.10 -2.10
N ILE A 89 -18.33 -21.00 -1.63
CA ILE A 89 -17.13 -20.59 -0.87
C ILE A 89 -16.18 -19.82 -1.80
N ILE A 90 -16.03 -20.31 -3.03
CA ILE A 90 -15.21 -19.67 -4.06
C ILE A 90 -15.78 -18.28 -4.41
N ALA A 91 -17.08 -18.20 -4.68
CA ALA A 91 -17.80 -16.96 -4.99
C ALA A 91 -17.70 -15.94 -3.84
N MET A 92 -17.78 -16.40 -2.58
CA MET A 92 -17.61 -15.54 -1.41
C MET A 92 -16.18 -14.98 -1.31
N LEU A 93 -15.15 -15.82 -1.49
CA LEU A 93 -13.76 -15.35 -1.46
C LEU A 93 -13.51 -14.37 -2.61
N PHE A 94 -13.96 -14.68 -3.83
CA PHE A 94 -13.89 -13.75 -4.95
C PHE A 94 -14.62 -12.43 -4.68
N ASN A 95 -15.77 -12.48 -4.02
CA ASN A 95 -16.52 -11.27 -3.66
C ASN A 95 -15.78 -10.40 -2.65
N ILE A 96 -15.15 -11.02 -1.66
CA ILE A 96 -14.30 -10.33 -0.68
C ILE A 96 -13.09 -9.69 -1.39
N ILE A 97 -12.45 -10.42 -2.30
CA ILE A 97 -11.34 -9.90 -3.10
C ILE A 97 -11.81 -8.74 -3.99
N ALA A 98 -12.99 -8.84 -4.61
CA ALA A 98 -13.56 -7.75 -5.39
C ALA A 98 -13.89 -6.53 -4.51
N ALA A 99 -14.36 -6.75 -3.27
CA ALA A 99 -14.61 -5.71 -2.29
C ALA A 99 -13.33 -5.02 -1.82
N PHE A 100 -12.16 -5.68 -1.88
CA PHE A 100 -10.88 -5.02 -1.61
C PHE A 100 -10.68 -3.79 -2.47
N ASN A 101 -11.09 -3.79 -3.74
CA ASN A 101 -10.98 -2.62 -4.62
C ASN A 101 -11.75 -1.41 -4.06
N HIS A 102 -12.97 -1.64 -3.53
CA HIS A 102 -13.77 -0.57 -2.92
C HIS A 102 -13.09 0.03 -1.69
N PHE A 103 -12.51 -0.79 -0.83
CA PHE A 103 -11.84 -0.32 0.39
C PHE A 103 -10.41 0.18 0.12
N ASN A 104 -9.82 -0.18 -1.01
CA ASN A 104 -8.50 0.26 -1.44
C ASN A 104 -8.55 1.56 -2.28
N LYS A 105 -9.69 2.25 -2.37
CA LYS A 105 -9.85 3.44 -3.23
C LYS A 105 -8.82 4.56 -3.05
N ALA A 106 -8.26 4.71 -1.84
CA ALA A 106 -7.22 5.70 -1.55
C ALA A 106 -5.89 5.39 -2.23
N ILE A 107 -5.65 4.12 -2.55
CA ILE A 107 -4.41 3.64 -3.19
C ILE A 107 -4.68 3.20 -4.63
N ARG A 108 -5.81 2.52 -4.88
CA ARG A 108 -6.19 1.85 -6.14
C ARG A 108 -5.16 0.83 -6.62
N MET A 109 -5.49 0.07 -7.65
CA MET A 109 -4.61 -0.99 -8.19
C MET A 109 -3.59 -0.49 -9.21
N ASN A 110 -3.71 0.76 -9.69
CA ASN A 110 -2.79 1.38 -10.63
C ASN A 110 -1.64 2.17 -9.96
N ASN A 111 -1.23 1.75 -8.76
CA ASN A 111 -0.18 2.40 -7.99
C ASN A 111 0.78 1.40 -7.35
N LEU A 112 2.03 1.82 -7.13
CA LEU A 112 3.10 1.02 -6.52
C LEU A 112 3.11 1.10 -4.98
N LEU A 113 2.11 1.74 -4.39
CA LEU A 113 2.04 1.88 -2.94
C LEU A 113 1.90 0.51 -2.28
N VAL A 114 2.80 0.24 -1.33
CA VAL A 114 2.90 -1.06 -0.70
C VAL A 114 1.89 -1.27 0.43
N ASP A 115 1.16 -0.24 0.86
CA ASP A 115 0.22 -0.32 1.98
C ASP A 115 -0.85 -1.41 1.72
N PHE A 116 -1.29 -1.59 0.47
CA PHE A 116 -2.18 -2.68 0.07
C PHE A 116 -1.50 -4.07 0.04
N LEU A 117 -0.19 -4.11 -0.24
CA LEU A 117 0.61 -5.33 -0.29
C LEU A 117 0.85 -5.93 1.10
N LEU A 118 1.03 -5.10 2.12
CA LEU A 118 1.30 -5.52 3.50
C LEU A 118 0.26 -6.50 4.07
N PRO A 119 -1.05 -6.18 4.09
CA PRO A 119 -2.07 -7.10 4.59
C PRO A 119 -2.21 -8.34 3.71
N LEU A 120 -2.02 -8.23 2.39
CA LEU A 120 -2.12 -9.39 1.49
C LEU A 120 -1.02 -10.42 1.71
N LEU A 121 0.24 -9.98 1.84
CA LEU A 121 1.36 -10.87 2.20
C LEU A 121 1.11 -11.55 3.54
N ALA A 122 0.51 -10.84 4.50
CA ALA A 122 0.21 -11.40 5.80
C ALA A 122 -0.95 -12.40 5.77
N LEU A 123 -2.01 -12.12 5.01
CA LEU A 123 -3.09 -13.07 4.74
C LEU A 123 -2.56 -14.33 4.04
N ALA A 124 -1.66 -14.16 3.06
CA ALA A 124 -0.98 -15.28 2.40
C ALA A 124 -0.15 -16.09 3.40
N GLY A 125 0.63 -15.43 4.26
CA GLY A 125 1.40 -16.05 5.33
C GLY A 125 0.53 -16.91 6.26
N ILE A 126 -0.60 -16.37 6.71
CA ILE A 126 -1.57 -17.09 7.55
C ILE A 126 -2.17 -18.28 6.79
N ALA A 127 -2.58 -18.09 5.54
CA ALA A 127 -3.16 -19.14 4.72
C ALA A 127 -2.18 -20.30 4.47
N GLY A 128 -0.92 -19.99 4.17
CA GLY A 128 0.13 -21.00 3.96
C GLY A 128 0.51 -21.74 5.24
N ILE A 129 0.62 -21.07 6.38
CA ILE A 129 0.79 -21.73 7.69
C ILE A 129 -0.38 -22.68 7.94
N TYR A 130 -1.61 -22.21 7.76
CA TYR A 130 -2.80 -23.05 7.90
C TYR A 130 -2.75 -24.28 6.97
N LYS A 131 -2.31 -24.13 5.72
CA LYS A 131 -2.19 -25.26 4.80
C LYS A 131 -1.11 -26.26 5.21
N MET A 132 -0.01 -25.78 5.78
CA MET A 132 1.17 -26.57 6.12
C MET A 132 1.24 -27.00 7.59
N HIS A 133 0.25 -26.68 8.42
CA HIS A 133 0.28 -26.88 9.89
C HIS A 133 0.54 -28.32 10.37
N HIS A 134 0.37 -29.33 9.52
CA HIS A 134 0.69 -30.72 9.83
C HIS A 134 2.17 -31.09 9.64
N ASN A 135 2.97 -30.24 9.00
CA ASN A 135 4.38 -30.46 8.76
C ASN A 135 5.18 -29.25 9.27
N LEU A 136 5.73 -29.38 10.48
CA LEU A 136 6.48 -28.31 11.13
C LEU A 136 7.59 -27.74 10.23
N LYS A 137 8.37 -28.58 9.55
CA LYS A 137 9.48 -28.10 8.69
C LYS A 137 8.98 -27.24 7.53
N ALA A 138 7.95 -27.71 6.81
CA ALA A 138 7.38 -26.96 5.70
C ALA A 138 6.78 -25.63 6.17
N MET A 139 6.03 -25.65 7.28
CA MET A 139 5.47 -24.46 7.92
C MET A 139 6.56 -23.48 8.36
N SER A 140 7.66 -23.97 8.95
CA SER A 140 8.81 -23.18 9.38
C SER A 140 9.55 -22.50 8.23
N ILE A 141 9.83 -23.23 7.14
CA ILE A 141 10.50 -22.67 5.95
C ILE A 141 9.59 -21.62 5.28
N TYR A 142 8.30 -21.93 5.15
CA TYR A 142 7.34 -21.00 4.57
C TYR A 142 7.22 -19.71 5.39
N THR A 143 7.10 -19.84 6.71
CA THR A 143 7.03 -18.69 7.63
C THR A 143 8.29 -17.84 7.53
N LEU A 144 9.47 -18.48 7.52
CA LEU A 144 10.76 -17.81 7.35
C LEU A 144 10.76 -16.93 6.11
N LEU A 145 10.39 -17.48 4.96
CA LEU A 145 10.43 -16.77 3.68
C LEU A 145 9.41 -15.63 3.61
N VAL A 146 8.17 -15.89 4.05
CA VAL A 146 7.10 -14.88 3.96
C VAL A 146 7.35 -13.72 4.93
N VAL A 147 7.75 -13.99 6.17
CA VAL A 147 8.04 -12.91 7.14
C VAL A 147 9.29 -12.13 6.73
N SER A 148 10.31 -12.81 6.20
CA SER A 148 11.50 -12.15 5.63
C SER A 148 11.12 -11.20 4.49
N ALA A 149 10.32 -11.67 3.53
CA ALA A 149 9.87 -10.86 2.42
C ALA A 149 9.01 -9.68 2.89
N LEU A 150 8.02 -9.93 3.76
CA LEU A 150 7.11 -8.92 4.29
C LEU A 150 7.83 -7.79 5.03
N THR A 151 8.79 -8.13 5.89
CA THR A 151 9.55 -7.13 6.65
C THR A 151 10.50 -6.29 5.77
N LEU A 152 10.86 -6.79 4.58
CA LEU A 152 11.59 -6.03 3.56
C LEU A 152 10.70 -5.19 2.65
N VAL A 153 9.37 -5.18 2.82
CA VAL A 153 8.47 -4.29 2.05
C VAL A 153 8.43 -2.89 2.63
N LYS A 154 8.28 -2.78 3.96
CA LYS A 154 8.19 -1.51 4.69
C LYS A 154 8.44 -1.76 6.18
N SER A 155 8.99 -0.78 6.90
CA SER A 155 9.21 -0.90 8.36
C SER A 155 7.90 -1.17 9.14
N SER A 156 6.78 -0.55 8.72
CA SER A 156 5.46 -0.77 9.32
C SER A 156 4.92 -2.20 9.14
N ALA A 157 5.53 -3.01 8.28
CA ALA A 157 5.18 -4.41 8.07
C ALA A 157 5.42 -5.29 9.31
N ILE A 158 6.22 -4.81 10.29
CA ILE A 158 6.49 -5.53 11.54
C ILE A 158 5.20 -5.92 12.28
N PHE A 159 4.18 -5.05 12.27
CA PHE A 159 2.88 -5.38 12.87
C PHE A 159 2.25 -6.62 12.22
N PHE A 160 2.22 -6.65 10.90
CA PHE A 160 1.65 -7.75 10.12
C PHE A 160 2.48 -9.03 10.26
N ALA A 161 3.82 -8.91 10.27
CA ALA A 161 4.73 -10.00 10.54
C ALA A 161 4.51 -10.60 11.94
N ALA A 162 4.24 -9.78 12.95
CA ALA A 162 3.94 -10.24 14.30
C ALA A 162 2.66 -11.10 14.35
N ILE A 163 1.62 -10.75 13.60
CA ILE A 163 0.39 -11.56 13.49
C ILE A 163 0.72 -12.95 12.92
N ILE A 164 1.49 -13.01 11.83
CA ILE A 164 1.93 -14.27 11.22
C ILE A 164 2.71 -15.10 12.23
N LEU A 165 3.67 -14.46 12.93
CA LEU A 165 4.52 -15.13 13.91
C LEU A 165 3.71 -15.67 15.09
N VAL A 166 2.76 -14.90 15.64
CA VAL A 166 1.88 -15.37 16.71
C VAL A 166 1.08 -16.60 16.27
N TYR A 167 0.55 -16.59 15.04
CA TYR A 167 -0.17 -17.74 14.51
C TYR A 167 0.74 -18.95 14.27
N TYR A 168 1.93 -18.74 13.71
CA TYR A 168 2.97 -19.75 13.55
C TYR A 168 3.35 -20.39 14.90
N LEU A 169 3.59 -19.58 15.93
CA LEU A 169 3.94 -20.05 17.27
C LEU A 169 2.80 -20.88 17.88
N TYR A 170 1.55 -20.43 17.70
CA TYR A 170 0.38 -21.18 18.15
C TYR A 170 0.28 -22.58 17.52
N GLU A 171 0.43 -22.70 16.19
CA GLU A 171 0.41 -24.00 15.52
C GLU A 171 1.67 -24.84 15.85
N SER A 172 2.83 -24.19 15.97
CA SER A 172 4.08 -24.84 16.37
C SER A 172 4.00 -25.46 17.76
N ILE A 173 3.46 -24.74 18.74
CA ILE A 173 3.28 -25.24 20.11
C ILE A 173 2.38 -26.46 20.13
N ARG A 174 1.29 -26.45 19.34
CA ARG A 174 0.39 -27.62 19.18
C ARG A 174 1.12 -28.83 18.59
N HIS A 175 2.02 -28.60 17.64
CA HIS A 175 2.86 -29.64 17.07
C HIS A 175 3.84 -30.22 18.12
N LEU A 176 4.51 -29.34 18.88
CA LEU A 176 5.48 -29.72 19.91
C LEU A 176 4.87 -30.58 21.02
N PHE A 177 3.59 -30.37 21.37
CA PHE A 177 2.88 -31.22 22.32
C PHE A 177 2.69 -32.66 21.85
N ARG A 178 2.70 -32.90 20.53
CA ARG A 178 2.49 -34.22 19.92
C ARG A 178 3.79 -34.93 19.54
N GLU A 179 4.91 -34.21 19.53
CA GLU A 179 6.18 -34.72 19.03
C GLU A 179 7.03 -35.42 20.09
N LYS A 180 7.71 -36.50 19.68
CA LYS A 180 8.63 -37.24 20.56
C LYS A 180 9.96 -36.49 20.76
N SER A 181 10.49 -35.83 19.72
CA SER A 181 11.78 -35.13 19.77
C SER A 181 11.59 -33.62 19.97
N LYS A 182 11.24 -33.22 21.19
CA LYS A 182 10.92 -31.82 21.51
C LYS A 182 12.07 -30.85 21.27
N PHE A 183 13.32 -31.26 21.52
CA PHE A 183 14.48 -30.37 21.39
C PHE A 183 14.70 -29.85 19.96
N LYS A 184 14.77 -30.76 18.97
CA LYS A 184 15.02 -30.38 17.56
C LYS A 184 13.93 -29.46 17.02
N SER A 185 12.68 -29.76 17.36
CA SER A 185 11.54 -28.99 16.91
C SER A 185 11.44 -27.64 17.60
N SER A 186 11.72 -27.55 18.91
CA SER A 186 11.82 -26.27 19.60
C SER A 186 12.96 -25.40 19.05
N LEU A 187 14.11 -26.00 18.72
CA LEU A 187 15.21 -25.28 18.08
C LEU A 187 14.81 -24.76 16.70
N LEU A 188 14.13 -25.57 15.88
CA LEU A 188 13.61 -25.12 14.59
C LEU A 188 12.63 -23.95 14.73
N VAL A 189 11.70 -24.03 15.70
CA VAL A 189 10.73 -22.95 15.98
C VAL A 189 11.44 -21.67 16.39
N LEU A 190 12.44 -21.76 17.27
CA LEU A 190 13.26 -20.62 17.68
C LEU A 190 14.04 -20.03 16.50
N MET A 191 14.73 -20.87 15.73
CA MET A 191 15.50 -20.45 14.56
C MET A 191 14.62 -19.76 13.53
N THR A 192 13.45 -20.32 13.19
CA THR A 192 12.50 -19.66 12.29
C THR A 192 12.08 -18.32 12.84
N SER A 193 11.71 -18.24 14.12
CA SER A 193 11.22 -16.99 14.72
C SER A 193 12.27 -15.87 14.68
N VAL A 194 13.54 -16.19 14.94
CA VAL A 194 14.65 -15.22 14.93
C VAL A 194 15.10 -14.91 13.50
N LEU A 195 15.38 -15.93 12.69
CA LEU A 195 15.94 -15.75 11.35
C LEU A 195 14.95 -15.10 10.37
N SER A 196 13.64 -15.19 10.62
CA SER A 196 12.62 -14.49 9.82
C SER A 196 12.78 -12.97 9.83
N PHE A 197 13.36 -12.39 10.88
CA PHE A 197 13.59 -10.95 11.01
C PHE A 197 15.04 -10.55 10.70
N MET A 198 15.91 -11.53 10.40
CA MET A 198 17.30 -11.26 10.05
C MET A 198 17.44 -10.29 8.87
N PRO A 199 16.64 -10.39 7.78
CA PRO A 199 16.82 -9.49 6.64
C PRO A 199 16.56 -8.01 6.97
N ILE A 200 15.48 -7.70 7.70
CA ILE A 200 15.21 -6.31 8.11
C ILE A 200 16.24 -5.82 9.13
N TRP A 201 16.75 -6.69 9.99
CA TRP A 201 17.82 -6.31 10.91
C TRP A 201 19.12 -5.95 10.16
N LEU A 202 19.50 -6.76 9.18
CA LEU A 202 20.64 -6.46 8.30
C LEU A 202 20.43 -5.18 7.49
N TRP A 203 19.22 -4.96 6.98
CA TRP A 203 18.87 -3.71 6.30
C TRP A 203 19.06 -2.49 7.21
N ASN A 204 18.56 -2.55 8.45
CA ASN A 204 18.70 -1.45 9.39
C ASN A 204 20.17 -1.20 9.78
N ILE A 205 21.00 -2.25 9.88
CA ILE A 205 22.45 -2.10 10.07
C ILE A 205 23.06 -1.38 8.87
N HIS A 206 22.71 -1.78 7.65
CA HIS A 206 23.18 -1.14 6.43
C HIS A 206 22.78 0.34 6.39
N VAL A 207 21.50 0.66 6.66
CA VAL A 207 21.00 2.04 6.67
C VAL A 207 21.78 2.90 7.66
N LYS A 208 21.90 2.42 8.91
CA LYS A 208 22.61 3.15 9.98
C LYS A 208 24.10 3.36 9.69
N ALA A 209 24.72 2.46 8.93
CA ALA A 209 26.13 2.54 8.59
C ALA A 209 26.41 3.49 7.41
N ASN A 210 25.44 3.71 6.52
CA ASN A 210 25.68 4.40 5.24
C ASN A 210 24.89 5.70 5.07
N PHE A 211 23.78 5.90 5.80
CA PHE A 211 22.92 7.06 5.61
C PHE A 211 22.79 7.90 6.90
N PRO A 212 22.69 9.23 6.79
CA PRO A 212 22.35 10.09 7.91
C PRO A 212 20.92 9.82 8.40
N VAL A 213 20.63 10.25 9.62
CA VAL A 213 19.29 10.16 10.24
C VAL A 213 18.27 10.90 9.37
N THR A 214 17.16 10.23 8.99
CA THR A 214 16.14 10.78 8.08
C THR A 214 14.79 11.01 8.77
N LYS A 215 13.91 11.83 8.17
CA LYS A 215 12.55 12.17 8.66
C LYS A 215 11.68 10.95 9.02
N HIS A 216 11.94 9.78 8.41
CA HIS A 216 11.18 8.55 8.63
C HIS A 216 11.96 7.47 9.40
N GLU A 217 13.05 7.84 10.07
CA GLU A 217 13.76 6.91 10.94
C GLU A 217 12.93 6.55 12.18
N VAL A 218 12.91 5.26 12.50
CA VAL A 218 12.33 4.77 13.75
C VAL A 218 13.36 4.97 14.87
N SER A 219 13.44 6.20 15.40
CA SER A 219 14.31 6.54 16.53
C SER A 219 13.53 7.16 17.69
N VAL A 220 13.89 6.77 18.92
CA VAL A 220 13.22 7.24 20.14
C VAL A 220 13.40 8.74 20.32
N THR A 221 14.55 9.29 19.94
CA THR A 221 14.85 10.73 20.01
C THR A 221 13.98 11.53 19.06
N SER A 222 13.85 11.11 17.80
CA SER A 222 12.95 11.75 16.82
C SER A 222 11.51 11.74 17.31
N TYR A 223 11.04 10.61 17.86
CA TYR A 223 9.69 10.53 18.40
C TYR A 223 9.46 11.44 19.62
N GLN A 224 10.48 11.62 20.46
CA GLN A 224 10.41 12.55 21.59
C GLN A 224 10.35 14.00 21.10
N GLU A 225 11.17 14.39 20.14
CA GLU A 225 11.20 15.74 19.57
C GLU A 225 9.85 16.09 18.91
N ILE A 226 9.33 15.19 18.06
CA ILE A 226 8.03 15.37 17.38
C ILE A 226 6.86 15.46 18.36
N PHE A 227 6.91 14.68 19.45
CA PHE A 227 5.87 14.71 20.47
C PHE A 227 5.96 15.96 21.34
N GLN A 228 7.17 16.37 21.75
CA GLN A 228 7.39 17.58 22.55
C GLN A 228 7.04 18.86 21.79
N ALA A 229 7.11 18.84 20.46
CA ALA A 229 6.66 19.95 19.60
C ALA A 229 5.12 20.13 19.60
N LYS A 230 4.34 19.20 20.16
CA LYS A 230 2.89 19.29 20.27
C LYS A 230 2.50 19.66 21.69
N ASP A 231 1.78 20.77 21.84
CA ASP A 231 1.19 21.13 23.13
C ASP A 231 -0.09 20.33 23.42
N GLY A 232 -0.64 20.51 24.63
CA GLY A 232 -1.87 19.80 25.04
C GLY A 232 -3.07 20.11 24.14
N THR A 233 -3.16 21.33 23.60
CA THR A 233 -4.26 21.73 22.71
C THR A 233 -4.18 20.98 21.39
N ILE A 234 -3.00 20.90 20.79
CA ILE A 234 -2.76 20.16 19.55
C ILE A 234 -3.06 18.67 19.75
N ILE A 235 -2.59 18.08 20.86
CA ILE A 235 -2.88 16.67 21.17
C ILE A 235 -4.39 16.45 21.28
N HIS A 236 -5.13 17.34 21.95
CA HIS A 236 -6.58 17.25 22.02
C HIS A 236 -7.25 17.36 20.65
N GLN A 237 -6.83 18.30 19.80
CA GLN A 237 -7.36 18.44 18.43
C GLN A 237 -7.14 17.19 17.59
N ILE A 238 -5.92 16.62 17.62
CA ILE A 238 -5.60 15.37 16.92
C ILE A 238 -6.47 14.23 17.46
N THR A 239 -6.65 14.17 18.78
CA THR A 239 -7.47 13.12 19.44
C THR A 239 -8.92 13.20 19.01
N ASP A 240 -9.53 14.39 19.08
CA ASP A 240 -10.94 14.59 18.73
C ASP A 240 -11.16 14.28 17.25
N LEU A 241 -10.30 14.80 16.38
CA LEU A 241 -10.36 14.52 14.95
C LEU A 241 -10.21 13.02 14.64
N PHE A 242 -9.28 12.33 15.31
CA PHE A 242 -9.09 10.89 15.15
C PHE A 242 -10.33 10.11 15.59
N ILE A 243 -10.87 10.42 16.77
CA ILE A 243 -12.04 9.74 17.33
C ILE A 243 -13.29 9.98 16.46
N ASP A 244 -13.50 11.21 15.99
CA ASP A 244 -14.60 11.55 15.10
C ASP A 244 -14.48 10.81 13.76
N THR A 245 -13.27 10.75 13.20
CA THR A 245 -13.01 10.05 11.94
C THR A 245 -13.33 8.55 12.03
N ILE A 246 -12.91 7.86 13.11
CA ILE A 246 -13.15 6.41 13.27
C ILE A 246 -14.59 6.07 13.68
N ARG A 247 -15.35 7.04 14.20
CA ARG A 247 -16.77 6.87 14.55
C ARG A 247 -17.70 7.25 13.41
N SER A 248 -17.23 8.05 12.46
CA SER A 248 -18.05 8.50 11.34
C SER A 248 -18.36 7.37 10.37
N LEU A 249 -19.64 7.25 10.00
CA LEU A 249 -20.12 6.35 8.94
C LEU A 249 -19.78 6.87 7.53
N SER A 250 -19.35 8.13 7.38
CA SER A 250 -18.86 8.65 6.11
C SER A 250 -17.48 8.08 5.76
N THR A 251 -16.70 7.67 6.76
CA THR A 251 -15.35 7.14 6.59
C THR A 251 -15.40 5.73 6.02
N VAL A 252 -14.72 5.53 4.88
CA VAL A 252 -14.70 4.24 4.15
C VAL A 252 -14.13 3.11 5.02
N SER A 253 -13.13 3.41 5.86
CA SER A 253 -12.55 2.42 6.76
C SER A 253 -13.53 1.94 7.83
N THR A 254 -14.29 2.86 8.43
CA THR A 254 -15.37 2.55 9.38
C THR A 254 -16.46 1.69 8.73
N GLN A 255 -16.86 2.01 7.49
CA GLN A 255 -17.80 1.19 6.72
C GLN A 255 -17.26 -0.24 6.52
N GLY A 256 -15.96 -0.38 6.22
CA GLY A 256 -15.31 -1.68 6.05
C GLY A 256 -15.27 -2.52 7.33
N ILE A 257 -14.95 -1.91 8.47
CA ILE A 257 -15.01 -2.59 9.77
C ILE A 257 -16.45 -3.00 10.10
N LEU A 258 -17.43 -2.12 9.90
CA LEU A 258 -18.84 -2.45 10.10
C LEU A 258 -19.32 -3.58 9.18
N LEU A 259 -18.87 -3.60 7.93
CA LEU A 259 -19.15 -4.70 7.00
C LEU A 259 -18.65 -6.04 7.55
N VAL A 260 -17.43 -6.09 8.11
CA VAL A 260 -16.90 -7.29 8.78
C VAL A 260 -17.80 -7.72 9.93
N GLN A 261 -18.25 -6.77 10.77
CA GLN A 261 -19.15 -7.04 11.90
C GLN A 261 -20.48 -7.64 11.41
N VAL A 262 -21.15 -6.97 10.46
CA VAL A 262 -22.45 -7.39 9.91
C VAL A 262 -22.33 -8.75 9.23
N MET A 263 -21.29 -8.97 8.41
CA MET A 263 -21.06 -10.22 7.71
C MET A 263 -20.83 -11.38 8.68
N MET A 264 -19.95 -11.21 9.67
CA MET A 264 -19.60 -12.27 10.62
C MET A 264 -20.76 -12.57 11.57
N ILE A 265 -21.43 -11.55 12.13
CA ILE A 265 -22.61 -11.75 12.99
C ILE A 265 -23.73 -12.39 12.17
N GLY A 266 -24.02 -11.89 10.97
CA GLY A 266 -25.02 -12.48 10.08
C GLY A 266 -24.75 -13.96 9.78
N ALA A 267 -23.51 -14.31 9.44
CA ALA A 267 -23.11 -15.69 9.21
C ALA A 267 -23.24 -16.57 10.47
N TYR A 268 -22.88 -16.05 11.65
CA TYR A 268 -23.09 -16.73 12.93
C TYR A 268 -24.56 -17.10 13.13
N ILE A 269 -25.47 -16.13 12.98
CA ILE A 269 -26.92 -16.26 13.16
C ILE A 269 -27.48 -17.28 12.17
N ILE A 270 -27.12 -17.17 10.89
CA ILE A 270 -27.60 -18.07 9.83
C ILE A 270 -27.13 -19.51 10.08
N ILE A 271 -25.86 -19.72 10.40
CA ILE A 271 -25.33 -21.09 10.64
C ILE A 271 -25.92 -21.66 11.94
N ARG A 272 -26.00 -20.84 13.00
CA ARG A 272 -26.47 -21.29 14.32
C ARG A 272 -27.95 -21.65 14.32
N TRP A 273 -28.79 -20.76 13.82
CA TRP A 273 -30.25 -20.90 13.91
C TRP A 273 -30.91 -21.30 12.59
N GLY A 274 -30.41 -20.81 11.46
CA GLY A 274 -30.94 -21.20 10.14
C GLY A 274 -30.58 -22.63 9.75
N ILE A 275 -29.31 -23.02 9.94
CA ILE A 275 -28.83 -24.38 9.61
C ILE A 275 -28.91 -25.33 10.83
N GLY A 276 -28.73 -24.79 12.04
CA GLY A 276 -28.77 -25.56 13.29
C GLY A 276 -27.42 -26.16 13.68
N ARG A 277 -26.30 -25.54 13.27
CA ARG A 277 -24.93 -26.02 13.56
C ARG A 277 -24.21 -25.09 14.53
N LYS A 278 -23.46 -25.64 15.49
CA LYS A 278 -22.54 -24.85 16.31
C LYS A 278 -21.39 -24.35 15.43
N ASN A 279 -20.90 -23.15 15.68
CA ASN A 279 -19.81 -22.53 14.93
C ASN A 279 -19.00 -21.61 15.86
N SER A 280 -17.78 -21.25 15.46
CA SER A 280 -16.84 -20.45 16.25
C SER A 280 -16.75 -18.98 15.79
N ILE A 281 -17.71 -18.51 15.01
CA ILE A 281 -17.61 -17.22 14.30
C ILE A 281 -17.45 -16.03 15.25
N LEU A 282 -18.14 -16.01 16.40
CA LEU A 282 -18.02 -14.89 17.35
C LEU A 282 -16.63 -14.81 18.01
N TRP A 283 -15.98 -15.94 18.28
CA TRP A 283 -14.60 -15.96 18.77
C TRP A 283 -13.62 -15.47 17.71
N GLN A 284 -13.86 -15.85 16.45
CA GLN A 284 -13.08 -15.38 15.30
C GLN A 284 -13.28 -13.86 15.08
N LEU A 285 -14.49 -13.36 15.26
CA LEU A 285 -14.80 -11.94 15.21
C LEU A 285 -14.14 -11.16 16.35
N ALA A 286 -14.14 -11.71 17.58
CA ALA A 286 -13.44 -11.11 18.70
C ALA A 286 -11.93 -10.99 18.42
N LEU A 287 -11.32 -12.02 17.83
CA LEU A 287 -9.91 -11.97 17.42
C LEU A 287 -9.66 -10.86 16.38
N ILE A 288 -10.50 -10.76 15.34
CA ILE A 288 -10.36 -9.69 14.33
C ILE A 288 -10.49 -8.31 14.98
N ASN A 289 -11.44 -8.13 15.91
CA ASN A 289 -11.62 -6.86 16.62
C ASN A 289 -10.41 -6.51 17.50
N ILE A 290 -9.84 -7.48 18.22
CA ILE A 290 -8.63 -7.25 19.02
C ILE A 290 -7.48 -6.79 18.12
N ILE A 291 -7.24 -7.48 16.99
CA ILE A 291 -6.18 -7.09 16.04
C ILE A 291 -6.44 -5.68 15.50
N THR A 292 -7.69 -5.38 15.12
CA THR A 292 -8.08 -4.07 14.58
C THR A 292 -7.86 -2.96 15.61
N ILE A 293 -8.30 -3.15 16.86
CA ILE A 293 -8.13 -2.16 17.94
C ILE A 293 -6.65 -1.89 18.18
N ILE A 294 -5.83 -2.93 18.30
CA ILE A 294 -4.38 -2.77 18.50
C ILE A 294 -3.76 -1.99 17.34
N TYR A 295 -4.16 -2.26 16.10
CA TYR A 295 -3.65 -1.54 14.94
C TYR A 295 -4.05 -0.05 14.94
N TYR A 296 -5.31 0.26 15.25
CA TYR A 296 -5.78 1.64 15.33
C TYR A 296 -5.12 2.43 16.46
N ILE A 297 -4.81 1.79 17.59
CA ILE A 297 -3.95 2.38 18.62
C ILE A 297 -2.57 2.71 18.05
N GLY A 298 -2.01 1.85 17.20
CA GLY A 298 -0.77 2.09 16.48
C GLY A 298 -0.84 3.29 15.53
N ILE A 299 -1.92 3.41 14.74
CA ILE A 299 -2.14 4.59 13.87
C ILE A 299 -2.23 5.87 14.72
N TYR A 300 -3.01 5.83 15.81
CA TYR A 300 -3.13 6.97 16.70
C TYR A 300 -1.78 7.37 17.32
N ALA A 301 -1.00 6.39 17.79
CA ALA A 301 0.34 6.65 18.30
C ALA A 301 1.26 7.25 17.22
N MET A 302 1.17 6.82 15.96
CA MET A 302 1.92 7.43 14.86
C MET A 302 1.58 8.92 14.71
N PHE A 303 0.31 9.32 14.76
CA PHE A 303 -0.07 10.73 14.69
C PHE A 303 0.47 11.59 15.84
N LEU A 304 0.58 11.00 17.03
CA LEU A 304 1.12 11.70 18.19
C LEU A 304 2.66 11.79 18.15
N PHE A 305 3.32 10.66 17.90
CA PHE A 305 4.75 10.49 18.15
C PHE A 305 5.62 10.56 16.89
N SER A 306 5.08 10.30 15.71
CA SER A 306 5.88 10.16 14.48
C SER A 306 5.49 11.12 13.36
N MET A 307 4.30 11.71 13.42
CA MET A 307 3.78 12.59 12.38
C MET A 307 4.06 14.05 12.71
N PRO A 308 4.59 14.86 11.77
CA PRO A 308 4.68 16.30 11.94
C PRO A 308 3.33 16.93 12.30
N THR A 309 3.36 18.02 13.05
CA THR A 309 2.14 18.65 13.59
C THR A 309 1.15 19.05 12.49
N GLU A 310 1.63 19.69 11.43
CA GLU A 310 0.79 20.12 10.31
C GLU A 310 0.08 18.93 9.66
N GLU A 311 0.83 17.87 9.34
CA GLU A 311 0.28 16.65 8.73
C GLU A 311 -0.70 15.91 9.68
N ALA A 312 -0.46 15.96 10.99
CA ALA A 312 -1.30 15.30 12.00
C ALA A 312 -2.65 16.00 12.20
N LEU A 313 -2.70 17.33 12.07
CA LEU A 313 -3.91 18.14 12.31
C LEU A 313 -5.02 17.93 11.28
N TYR A 314 -4.75 17.24 10.17
CA TYR A 314 -5.76 16.81 9.19
C TYR A 314 -5.69 15.30 8.91
N LEU A 315 -4.99 14.53 9.75
CA LEU A 315 -4.82 13.08 9.64
C LEU A 315 -4.28 12.61 8.28
N ALA A 316 -3.19 13.22 7.79
CA ALA A 316 -2.67 12.90 6.46
C ALA A 316 -2.40 11.39 6.30
N GLY A 317 -2.85 10.82 5.18
CA GLY A 317 -2.69 9.40 4.89
C GLY A 317 -3.52 8.44 5.73
N PHE A 318 -4.37 8.89 6.67
CA PHE A 318 -5.17 8.03 7.54
C PHE A 318 -5.94 6.95 6.77
N ASP A 319 -6.60 7.32 5.68
CA ASP A 319 -7.40 6.38 4.87
C ASP A 319 -6.57 5.23 4.32
N ARG A 320 -5.30 5.46 3.96
CA ARG A 320 -4.39 4.42 3.46
C ARG A 320 -4.01 3.43 4.56
N TYR A 321 -3.65 3.96 5.74
CA TYR A 321 -3.29 3.13 6.89
C TYR A 321 -4.51 2.31 7.36
N ALA A 322 -5.65 2.97 7.54
CA ALA A 322 -6.88 2.33 7.96
C ALA A 322 -7.39 1.29 6.93
N SER A 323 -7.26 1.58 5.64
CA SER A 323 -7.60 0.64 4.56
C SER A 323 -6.80 -0.66 4.68
N SER A 324 -5.49 -0.60 4.96
CA SER A 324 -4.64 -1.78 5.14
C SER A 324 -5.23 -2.75 6.19
N MET A 325 -5.75 -2.22 7.29
CA MET A 325 -6.40 -3.02 8.33
C MET A 325 -7.77 -3.55 7.90
N VAL A 326 -8.55 -2.78 7.15
CA VAL A 326 -9.83 -3.26 6.59
C VAL A 326 -9.61 -4.44 5.65
N ILE A 327 -8.60 -4.38 4.79
CA ILE A 327 -8.22 -5.49 3.90
C ILE A 327 -7.84 -6.74 4.70
N MET A 328 -7.01 -6.58 5.74
CA MET A 328 -6.66 -7.68 6.66
C MET A 328 -7.92 -8.26 7.34
N ALA A 329 -8.80 -7.42 7.89
CA ALA A 329 -10.00 -7.85 8.61
C ALA A 329 -10.97 -8.61 7.69
N LEU A 330 -11.23 -8.09 6.49
CA LEU A 330 -12.06 -8.73 5.47
C LEU A 330 -11.45 -10.05 4.99
N GLY A 331 -10.13 -10.09 4.75
CA GLY A 331 -9.43 -11.30 4.34
C GLY A 331 -9.48 -12.41 5.39
N LEU A 332 -9.23 -12.07 6.66
CA LEU A 332 -9.36 -13.00 7.79
C LEU A 332 -10.80 -13.50 7.93
N ALA A 333 -11.77 -12.60 7.87
CA ALA A 333 -13.19 -12.97 7.91
C ALA A 333 -13.55 -13.92 6.77
N GLY A 334 -13.10 -13.65 5.54
CA GLY A 334 -13.29 -14.52 4.39
C GLY A 334 -12.72 -15.92 4.59
N MET A 335 -11.48 -16.01 5.07
CA MET A 335 -10.85 -17.31 5.35
C MET A 335 -11.56 -18.08 6.47
N PHE A 336 -11.97 -17.41 7.55
CA PHE A 336 -12.74 -18.04 8.61
C PHE A 336 -14.11 -18.52 8.12
N LEU A 337 -14.84 -17.68 7.41
CA LEU A 337 -16.15 -18.03 6.86
C LEU A 337 -16.07 -19.16 5.85
N ALA A 338 -15.01 -19.23 5.04
CA ALA A 338 -14.81 -20.32 4.10
C ALA A 338 -14.79 -21.68 4.82
N ARG A 339 -14.16 -21.75 5.99
CA ARG A 339 -14.16 -22.95 6.85
C ARG A 339 -15.48 -23.19 7.54
N GLN A 340 -16.10 -22.15 8.09
CA GLN A 340 -17.36 -22.31 8.84
C GLN A 340 -18.53 -22.70 7.93
N ILE A 341 -18.58 -22.18 6.71
CA ILE A 341 -19.55 -22.59 5.68
C ILE A 341 -19.29 -24.04 5.26
N ASP A 342 -18.03 -24.45 5.06
CA ASP A 342 -17.70 -25.86 4.77
C ASP A 342 -18.21 -26.81 5.86
N TYR A 343 -17.99 -26.45 7.13
CA TYR A 343 -18.45 -27.24 8.29
C TYR A 343 -19.96 -27.19 8.50
N ALA A 344 -20.66 -26.24 7.89
CA ALA A 344 -22.11 -26.14 7.95
C ALA A 344 -22.82 -27.11 6.98
N PHE A 345 -22.12 -27.66 5.97
CA PHE A 345 -22.70 -28.67 5.08
C PHE A 345 -23.20 -29.89 5.85
N TYR A 346 -24.27 -30.51 5.35
CA TYR A 346 -24.81 -31.71 5.98
C TYR A 346 -23.83 -32.88 5.81
N GLU A 347 -23.36 -33.11 4.57
CA GLU A 347 -22.35 -34.11 4.25
C GLU A 347 -20.94 -33.56 4.44
N GLN A 348 -20.17 -34.19 5.33
CA GLN A 348 -18.84 -33.76 5.73
C GLN A 348 -17.73 -34.46 4.94
N ARG A 349 -18.02 -35.62 4.34
CA ARG A 349 -17.10 -36.36 3.48
C ARG A 349 -17.19 -35.85 2.05
N ILE A 350 -16.10 -35.26 1.56
CA ILE A 350 -16.07 -34.50 0.29
C ILE A 350 -16.43 -35.38 -0.90
N ASP A 351 -15.91 -36.60 -0.93
CA ASP A 351 -16.17 -37.64 -1.92
C ASP A 351 -17.65 -38.05 -2.03
N HIS A 352 -18.43 -37.90 -0.95
CA HIS A 352 -19.86 -38.20 -0.94
C HIS A 352 -20.75 -36.97 -1.18
N ARG A 353 -20.17 -35.79 -1.40
CA ARG A 353 -20.94 -34.54 -1.53
C ARG A 353 -21.69 -34.47 -2.85
N ASN A 354 -23.00 -34.68 -2.82
CA ASN A 354 -23.90 -34.53 -3.96
C ASN A 354 -25.12 -33.65 -3.61
N PHE A 355 -26.25 -33.84 -4.30
CA PHE A 355 -27.49 -33.10 -4.02
C PHE A 355 -28.04 -33.32 -2.58
N LYS A 356 -27.60 -34.39 -1.88
CA LYS A 356 -27.92 -34.69 -0.48
C LYS A 356 -26.98 -33.98 0.53
N SER A 357 -26.02 -33.18 0.07
CA SER A 357 -25.17 -32.36 0.96
C SER A 357 -25.92 -31.27 1.72
N TYR A 358 -27.19 -31.04 1.40
CA TYR A 358 -28.05 -30.03 2.00
C TYR A 358 -29.10 -30.69 2.90
N LYS A 359 -29.39 -30.07 4.05
CA LYS A 359 -30.42 -30.53 4.99
C LYS A 359 -31.83 -30.52 4.36
N SER A 360 -32.09 -29.57 3.46
CA SER A 360 -33.38 -29.41 2.78
C SER A 360 -33.24 -28.72 1.42
N ILE A 361 -34.33 -28.74 0.64
CA ILE A 361 -34.44 -27.96 -0.61
C ILE A 361 -34.27 -26.46 -0.33
N LYS A 362 -34.77 -25.95 0.81
CA LYS A 362 -34.63 -24.54 1.20
C LYS A 362 -33.16 -24.14 1.37
N THR A 363 -32.39 -24.94 2.10
CA THR A 363 -30.95 -24.70 2.30
C THR A 363 -30.14 -24.83 1.01
N LYS A 364 -30.57 -25.70 0.09
CA LYS A 364 -29.97 -25.80 -1.25
C LYS A 364 -30.25 -24.55 -2.08
N LYS A 365 -31.49 -24.05 -2.09
CA LYS A 365 -31.87 -22.82 -2.79
C LYS A 365 -31.12 -21.61 -2.23
N LEU A 366 -31.03 -21.49 -0.90
CA LEU A 366 -30.23 -20.44 -0.25
C LEU A 366 -28.79 -20.46 -0.75
N TYR A 367 -28.14 -21.63 -0.72
CA TYR A 367 -26.79 -21.80 -1.28
C TYR A 367 -26.68 -21.31 -2.74
N GLN A 368 -27.61 -21.71 -3.61
CA GLN A 368 -27.58 -21.36 -5.03
C GLN A 368 -27.78 -19.86 -5.25
N TYR A 369 -28.80 -19.27 -4.63
CA TYR A 369 -29.08 -17.83 -4.76
C TYR A 369 -27.96 -16.98 -4.16
N THR A 370 -27.41 -17.35 -3.01
CA THR A 370 -26.26 -16.64 -2.43
C THR A 370 -25.04 -16.75 -3.34
N SER A 371 -24.78 -17.91 -3.95
CA SER A 371 -23.66 -18.07 -4.89
C SER A 371 -23.82 -17.15 -6.11
N ILE A 372 -25.01 -17.13 -6.72
CA ILE A 372 -25.29 -16.27 -7.88
C ILE A 372 -25.18 -14.79 -7.51
N PHE A 373 -25.77 -14.40 -6.37
CA PHE A 373 -25.70 -13.02 -5.88
C PHE A 373 -24.26 -12.57 -5.65
N LEU A 374 -23.43 -13.40 -5.01
CA LEU A 374 -22.02 -13.07 -4.75
C LEU A 374 -21.22 -12.96 -6.04
N LEU A 375 -21.45 -13.84 -7.02
CA LEU A 375 -20.79 -13.71 -8.33
C LEU A 375 -21.22 -12.43 -9.05
N PHE A 376 -22.52 -12.14 -9.06
CA PHE A 376 -23.06 -10.92 -9.67
C PHE A 376 -22.49 -9.65 -9.01
N SER A 377 -22.50 -9.57 -7.68
CA SER A 377 -21.96 -8.42 -6.97
C SER A 377 -20.44 -8.29 -7.13
N SER A 378 -19.71 -9.40 -7.25
CA SER A 378 -18.27 -9.38 -7.56
C SER A 378 -17.99 -8.73 -8.91
N VAL A 379 -18.77 -9.10 -9.94
CA VAL A 379 -18.65 -8.51 -11.27
C VAL A 379 -18.94 -7.01 -11.24
N LEU A 380 -19.99 -6.58 -10.51
CA LEU A 380 -20.29 -5.15 -10.37
C LEU A 380 -19.15 -4.37 -9.70
N LEU A 381 -18.54 -4.92 -8.64
CA LEU A 381 -17.43 -4.28 -7.95
C LEU A 381 -16.18 -4.16 -8.85
N ILE A 382 -15.89 -5.20 -9.65
CA ILE A 382 -14.77 -5.17 -10.60
C ILE A 382 -15.04 -4.14 -11.71
N ILE A 383 -16.25 -4.12 -12.27
CA ILE A 383 -16.63 -3.13 -13.31
C ILE A 383 -16.52 -1.71 -12.74
N SER A 384 -16.95 -1.48 -11.50
CA SER A 384 -16.81 -0.17 -10.86
C SER A 384 -15.35 0.28 -10.76
N GLU A 385 -14.43 -0.62 -10.42
CA GLU A 385 -13.00 -0.32 -10.38
C GLU A 385 -12.44 -0.07 -11.78
N SER A 386 -12.77 -0.93 -12.74
CA SER A 386 -12.37 -0.74 -14.14
C SER A 386 -12.84 0.60 -14.71
N GLY A 387 -14.06 1.03 -14.36
CA GLY A 387 -14.58 2.35 -14.72
C GLY A 387 -13.80 3.49 -14.08
N GLY A 388 -13.41 3.35 -12.80
CA GLY A 388 -12.55 4.31 -12.11
C GLY A 388 -11.15 4.42 -12.73
N LEU A 389 -10.57 3.30 -13.17
CA LEU A 389 -9.28 3.27 -13.87
C LEU A 389 -9.37 3.92 -15.25
N LEU A 390 -10.43 3.62 -16.01
CA LEU A 390 -10.67 4.23 -17.32
C LEU A 390 -10.88 5.75 -17.20
N TYR A 391 -11.60 6.20 -16.17
CA TYR A 391 -11.77 7.63 -15.90
C TYR A 391 -10.42 8.32 -15.67
N ASN A 392 -9.51 7.69 -14.92
CA ASN A 392 -8.18 8.26 -14.69
C ASN A 392 -7.34 8.27 -15.98
N ASP A 393 -7.42 7.23 -16.82
CA ASP A 393 -6.70 7.13 -18.10
C ASP A 393 -7.15 8.24 -19.06
N VAL A 394 -8.47 8.46 -19.20
CA VAL A 394 -9.03 9.50 -20.07
C VAL A 394 -8.60 10.91 -19.65
N ASN A 395 -8.49 11.17 -18.34
CA ASN A 395 -8.13 12.48 -17.80
C ASN A 395 -6.60 12.65 -17.58
N TYR A 396 -5.79 11.65 -17.90
CA TYR A 396 -4.35 11.71 -17.63
C TYR A 396 -3.66 12.85 -18.38
N GLN A 397 -4.00 13.04 -19.67
CA GLN A 397 -3.37 14.06 -20.51
C GLN A 397 -3.63 15.50 -20.07
N THR A 398 -4.72 15.73 -19.34
CA THR A 398 -5.10 17.04 -18.80
C THR A 398 -4.70 17.21 -17.33
N SER A 399 -3.88 16.30 -16.80
CA SER A 399 -3.28 16.44 -15.46
C SER A 399 -1.86 16.98 -15.61
N ALA A 400 -1.31 17.63 -14.57
CA ALA A 400 0.08 18.08 -14.60
C ALA A 400 1.07 16.93 -14.87
N ALA A 401 0.72 15.71 -14.46
CA ALA A 401 1.48 14.53 -14.81
C ALA A 401 1.53 14.30 -16.33
N GLY A 402 0.39 14.39 -17.00
CA GLY A 402 0.28 14.34 -18.46
C GLY A 402 1.08 15.44 -19.13
N GLU A 403 0.94 16.68 -18.66
CA GLU A 403 1.61 17.86 -19.22
C GLU A 403 3.13 17.76 -19.11
N VAL A 404 3.67 17.48 -17.93
CA VAL A 404 5.11 17.26 -17.73
C VAL A 404 5.60 16.14 -18.66
N THR A 405 4.89 15.01 -18.74
CA THR A 405 5.31 13.91 -19.63
C THR A 405 5.31 14.27 -21.10
N SER A 406 4.40 15.15 -21.52
CA SER A 406 4.31 15.63 -22.90
C SER A 406 5.48 16.55 -23.27
N ILE A 407 6.00 17.31 -22.30
CA ILE A 407 7.09 18.27 -22.48
C ILE A 407 8.47 17.62 -22.31
N THR A 408 8.67 16.76 -21.32
CA THR A 408 9.99 16.15 -21.03
C THR A 408 10.27 14.87 -21.80
N GLY A 409 9.26 14.00 -21.94
CA GLY A 409 9.51 12.57 -22.12
C GLY A 409 10.17 11.90 -20.89
N ASN A 410 10.45 10.60 -20.98
CA ASN A 410 11.07 9.84 -19.88
C ASN A 410 12.61 9.89 -19.96
N HIS A 411 13.27 10.80 -19.23
CA HIS A 411 14.73 10.83 -19.19
C HIS A 411 15.26 9.63 -18.39
N MET A 412 16.12 8.81 -18.98
CA MET A 412 16.69 7.62 -18.33
C MET A 412 18.17 7.79 -17.96
N THR A 413 18.70 9.02 -18.02
CA THR A 413 20.08 9.36 -17.66
C THR A 413 20.07 10.37 -16.53
N LEU A 414 20.61 9.97 -15.38
CA LEU A 414 20.67 10.82 -14.20
C LEU A 414 21.54 12.04 -14.51
N ASN A 415 21.06 13.22 -14.15
CA ASN A 415 21.76 14.49 -14.34
C ASN A 415 21.63 15.38 -13.10
N ASP A 416 22.46 16.42 -13.03
CA ASP A 416 22.52 17.34 -11.90
C ASP A 416 21.96 18.73 -12.21
N ASP A 417 21.37 18.92 -13.40
CA ASP A 417 20.80 20.19 -13.82
C ASP A 417 19.74 20.65 -12.81
N ARG A 418 19.77 21.93 -12.45
CA ARG A 418 18.77 22.56 -11.58
C ARG A 418 17.59 23.02 -12.44
N TYR A 419 16.41 22.48 -12.16
CA TYR A 419 15.17 22.81 -12.86
C TYR A 419 14.22 23.59 -11.96
N LEU A 420 13.63 24.66 -12.51
CA LEU A 420 12.44 25.29 -11.97
C LEU A 420 11.24 24.93 -12.84
N ILE A 421 10.22 24.31 -12.26
CA ILE A 421 8.95 24.04 -12.92
C ILE A 421 7.97 25.17 -12.56
N VAL A 422 7.45 25.81 -13.59
CA VAL A 422 6.51 26.93 -13.55
C VAL A 422 5.11 26.41 -13.86
N THR A 423 4.20 26.52 -12.90
CA THR A 423 2.79 26.14 -13.08
C THR A 423 1.87 26.96 -12.17
N PRO A 424 0.73 27.47 -12.66
CA PRO A 424 -0.26 28.16 -11.83
C PRO A 424 -0.93 27.25 -10.79
N ASN A 425 -0.71 25.93 -10.81
CA ASN A 425 -1.32 24.98 -9.87
C ASN A 425 -0.64 25.02 -8.49
N LYS A 426 -1.12 25.95 -7.65
CA LYS A 426 -0.64 26.13 -6.27
C LYS A 426 -0.74 24.86 -5.43
N GLU A 427 -1.83 24.10 -5.54
CA GLU A 427 -2.04 22.91 -4.71
C GLU A 427 -0.95 21.85 -4.93
N GLU A 428 -0.58 21.62 -6.19
CA GLU A 428 0.44 20.64 -6.56
C GLU A 428 1.88 21.08 -6.27
N VAL A 429 2.11 22.39 -6.20
CA VAL A 429 3.38 22.95 -5.71
C VAL A 429 3.46 22.80 -4.19
N ASP A 430 2.42 23.24 -3.46
CA ASP A 430 2.37 23.24 -2.00
C ASP A 430 2.43 21.80 -1.42
N ASN A 431 1.86 20.81 -2.13
CA ASN A 431 1.90 19.40 -1.72
C ASN A 431 3.13 18.63 -2.25
N TYR A 432 4.09 19.32 -2.87
CA TYR A 432 5.34 18.79 -3.43
C TYR A 432 5.17 17.82 -4.62
N PHE A 433 3.96 17.67 -5.18
CA PHE A 433 3.70 16.78 -6.31
C PHE A 433 4.59 17.16 -7.50
N VAL A 434 4.59 18.43 -7.90
CA VAL A 434 5.36 18.94 -9.05
C VAL A 434 6.85 18.65 -8.88
N GLY A 435 7.38 18.87 -7.67
CA GLY A 435 8.78 18.59 -7.36
C GLY A 435 9.13 17.11 -7.52
N PHE A 436 8.41 16.20 -6.86
CA PHE A 436 8.70 14.76 -6.95
C PHE A 436 8.47 14.20 -8.35
N PHE A 437 7.40 14.64 -9.01
CA PHE A 437 7.08 14.24 -10.37
C PHE A 437 8.17 14.70 -11.34
N GLY A 438 8.58 15.96 -11.25
CA GLY A 438 9.67 16.53 -12.03
C GLY A 438 10.99 15.79 -11.82
N LYS A 439 11.38 15.53 -10.56
CA LYS A 439 12.58 14.74 -10.23
C LYS A 439 12.57 13.38 -10.93
N TYR A 440 11.43 12.70 -10.95
CA TYR A 440 11.31 11.41 -11.61
C TYR A 440 11.44 11.51 -13.14
N TRP A 441 10.75 12.45 -13.80
CA TRP A 441 10.71 12.54 -15.27
C TRP A 441 11.91 13.23 -15.90
N LEU A 442 12.37 14.33 -15.32
CA LEU A 442 13.61 15.02 -15.73
C LEU A 442 14.86 14.25 -15.29
N TYR A 443 14.69 13.36 -14.31
CA TYR A 443 15.70 12.50 -13.73
C TYR A 443 16.91 13.30 -13.20
N SER A 444 16.57 14.29 -12.37
CA SER A 444 17.51 15.15 -11.62
C SER A 444 17.05 15.26 -10.16
N PRO A 445 17.97 15.30 -9.19
CA PRO A 445 17.63 15.53 -7.79
C PRO A 445 17.21 17.00 -7.51
N ASN A 446 17.59 17.93 -8.40
CA ASN A 446 17.49 19.37 -8.22
C ASN A 446 16.31 19.93 -9.02
N VAL A 447 15.09 19.69 -8.54
CA VAL A 447 13.87 20.18 -9.20
C VAL A 447 12.96 20.81 -8.16
N ASP A 448 12.60 22.07 -8.41
CA ASP A 448 11.68 22.85 -7.60
C ASP A 448 10.45 23.25 -8.44
N GLY A 449 9.29 23.33 -7.80
CA GLY A 449 8.07 23.86 -8.41
C GLY A 449 7.75 25.24 -7.85
N ARG A 450 7.20 26.14 -8.68
CA ARG A 450 6.75 27.46 -8.26
C ARG A 450 5.51 27.90 -9.03
N GLU A 451 4.60 28.53 -8.31
CA GLU A 451 3.28 28.97 -8.73
C GLU A 451 3.09 30.48 -8.84
N ASP A 452 3.93 31.26 -8.16
CA ASP A 452 3.81 32.70 -8.13
C ASP A 452 5.15 33.42 -8.32
N PHE A 453 5.09 34.46 -9.15
CA PHE A 453 6.21 35.30 -9.55
C PHE A 453 5.96 36.79 -9.26
N ASN A 454 5.03 37.12 -8.36
CA ASN A 454 4.84 38.47 -7.82
C ASN A 454 6.06 38.90 -6.98
N MET A 455 7.11 39.37 -7.65
CA MET A 455 8.37 39.81 -7.04
C MET A 455 9.00 40.94 -7.84
N SER A 456 10.05 41.55 -7.31
CA SER A 456 10.79 42.57 -8.07
C SER A 456 11.56 41.97 -9.24
N LEU A 457 11.84 42.78 -10.28
CA LEU A 457 12.62 42.33 -11.44
C LEU A 457 14.04 41.85 -11.06
N ALA A 458 14.62 42.41 -10.01
CA ALA A 458 15.92 41.98 -9.50
C ALA A 458 15.83 40.58 -8.89
N GLU A 459 14.85 40.34 -8.01
CA GLU A 459 14.61 39.03 -7.40
C GLU A 459 14.27 37.96 -8.45
N PHE A 460 13.48 38.33 -9.48
CA PHE A 460 13.17 37.42 -10.58
C PHE A 460 14.42 37.04 -11.38
N LYS A 461 15.29 37.99 -11.71
CA LYS A 461 16.57 37.71 -12.39
C LYS A 461 17.45 36.78 -11.56
N ASP A 462 17.57 37.05 -10.27
CA ASP A 462 18.37 36.23 -9.35
C ASP A 462 17.79 34.82 -9.23
N LEU A 463 16.46 34.68 -9.16
CA LEU A 463 15.77 33.41 -9.16
C LEU A 463 16.05 32.61 -10.44
N ILE A 464 15.80 33.18 -11.62
CA ILE A 464 16.02 32.47 -12.89
C ILE A 464 17.50 32.09 -13.07
N ALA A 465 18.43 32.96 -12.66
CA ALA A 465 19.86 32.68 -12.71
C ALA A 465 20.30 31.56 -11.76
N SER A 466 19.51 31.25 -10.71
CA SER A 466 19.79 30.16 -9.78
C SER A 466 19.46 28.76 -10.33
N TYR A 467 18.83 28.67 -11.50
CA TYR A 467 18.50 27.43 -12.19
C TYR A 467 19.23 27.32 -13.53
N ASP A 468 19.42 26.09 -14.00
CA ASP A 468 20.05 25.83 -15.29
C ASP A 468 18.99 25.79 -16.41
N LYS A 469 17.79 25.27 -16.08
CA LYS A 469 16.65 25.15 -16.99
C LYS A 469 15.35 25.53 -16.28
N ILE A 470 14.43 26.13 -17.03
CA ILE A 470 13.09 26.49 -16.58
C ILE A 470 12.09 25.76 -17.46
N MET A 471 11.19 25.01 -16.83
CA MET A 471 10.13 24.26 -17.47
C MET A 471 8.80 24.96 -17.22
N ILE A 472 8.17 25.44 -18.28
CA ILE A 472 6.84 26.07 -18.23
C ILE A 472 5.83 25.01 -18.65
N LEU A 473 4.94 24.60 -17.73
CA LEU A 473 3.96 23.54 -17.99
C LEU A 473 2.77 24.02 -18.82
N GLU A 474 2.29 25.22 -18.49
CA GLU A 474 1.11 25.85 -19.07
C GLU A 474 1.31 27.37 -19.07
N ASP A 475 0.42 28.11 -19.76
CA ASP A 475 0.49 29.57 -19.80
C ASP A 475 0.39 30.16 -18.39
N HIS A 476 1.35 31.00 -18.02
CA HIS A 476 1.50 31.47 -16.65
C HIS A 476 1.60 32.99 -16.59
N TYR A 477 0.53 33.62 -16.09
CA TYR A 477 0.36 35.06 -16.13
C TYR A 477 1.50 35.84 -15.46
N THR A 478 1.76 35.63 -14.16
CA THR A 478 2.77 36.42 -13.43
C THR A 478 4.20 36.14 -13.90
N PHE A 479 4.50 34.91 -14.35
CA PHE A 479 5.77 34.60 -14.99
C PHE A 479 5.95 35.36 -16.31
N ASN A 480 4.92 35.35 -17.18
CA ASN A 480 4.95 36.04 -18.46
C ASN A 480 4.99 37.57 -18.32
N GLU A 481 4.33 38.15 -17.31
CA GLU A 481 4.50 39.57 -16.99
C GLU A 481 5.96 39.89 -16.64
N MET A 482 6.62 39.05 -15.83
CA MET A 482 8.01 39.26 -15.45
C MET A 482 8.98 39.07 -16.62
N THR A 483 8.75 38.11 -17.51
CA THR A 483 9.57 37.96 -18.73
C THR A 483 9.34 39.09 -19.72
N GLU A 484 8.11 39.59 -19.86
CA GLU A 484 7.79 40.75 -20.70
C GLU A 484 8.48 42.02 -20.16
N LEU A 485 8.47 42.24 -18.85
CA LEU A 485 9.22 43.33 -18.21
C LEU A 485 10.75 43.17 -18.37
N LEU A 486 11.22 41.94 -18.43
CA LEU A 486 12.64 41.62 -18.54
C LEU A 486 13.19 41.84 -19.96
N ASN A 487 12.50 41.31 -20.97
CA ASN A 487 13.01 41.24 -22.35
C ASN A 487 11.96 41.47 -23.44
N GLY A 488 10.72 41.80 -23.07
CA GLY A 488 9.62 42.05 -24.01
C GLY A 488 9.02 40.80 -24.65
N ILE A 489 9.29 39.60 -24.10
CA ILE A 489 8.85 38.31 -24.65
C ILE A 489 8.03 37.54 -23.61
N THR A 490 6.94 36.92 -24.08
CA THR A 490 6.18 35.91 -23.35
C THR A 490 6.57 34.52 -23.84
N TYR A 491 6.65 33.54 -22.95
CA TYR A 491 7.07 32.18 -23.28
C TYR A 491 5.87 31.22 -23.30
N GLN A 492 5.90 30.30 -24.26
CA GLN A 492 4.91 29.22 -24.37
C GLN A 492 5.35 28.03 -23.50
N PRO A 493 4.48 27.03 -23.26
CA PRO A 493 4.88 25.81 -22.59
C PRO A 493 6.09 25.13 -23.24
N GLY A 494 7.06 24.71 -22.44
CA GLY A 494 8.33 24.18 -22.94
C GLY A 494 9.45 24.20 -21.91
N ILE A 495 10.64 23.73 -22.31
CA ILE A 495 11.88 23.81 -21.52
C ILE A 495 12.80 24.85 -22.14
N TYR A 496 13.23 25.80 -21.33
CA TYR A 496 14.12 26.89 -21.71
C TYR A 496 15.35 26.88 -20.81
N THR A 497 16.50 27.30 -21.33
CA THR A 497 17.67 27.54 -20.48
C THR A 497 17.53 28.89 -19.76
N SER A 498 18.07 29.00 -18.55
CA SER A 498 18.10 30.29 -17.85
C SER A 498 18.82 31.38 -18.66
N LYS A 499 19.83 31.00 -19.45
CA LYS A 499 20.52 31.90 -20.36
C LYS A 499 19.62 32.48 -21.44
N GLU A 500 18.76 31.68 -22.06
CA GLU A 500 17.80 32.14 -23.08
C GLU A 500 16.74 33.09 -22.50
N LEU A 501 16.30 32.84 -21.27
CA LEU A 501 15.34 33.72 -20.58
C LEU A 501 15.99 35.05 -20.17
N LEU A 502 17.26 35.01 -19.75
CA LEU A 502 18.00 36.19 -19.29
C LEU A 502 18.70 36.94 -20.43
N SER A 503 18.79 36.38 -21.65
CA SER A 503 19.44 37.03 -22.78
C SER A 503 18.54 38.07 -23.43
N ASN A 504 18.66 39.32 -22.95
CA ASN A 504 18.44 40.57 -23.68
C ASN A 504 18.76 41.75 -22.76
N ASN A 505 20.06 41.96 -22.53
CA ASN A 505 20.62 43.28 -22.22
C ASN A 505 21.66 43.62 -23.29
#